data_AF-A0A6M0BYB4-F1
#
_entry.id   AF-A0A6M0BYB4-F1
#
_cell.length_a   1.000
_cell.length_b   1.000
_cell.length_c   1.000
_cell.angle_alpha   90.00
_cell.angle_beta   90.00
_cell.angle_gamma   90.00
#
_symmetry.space_group_name_H-M   'P 1'
#
loop_
_entity.id
_entity.type
_entity.pdbx_description
1 polymer ?
#
loop_
_entity_poly.entity_id
_entity_poly.type
_entity_poly.pdbx_seq_one_letter_code
_entity_poly.pdbx_strand_id
1 'polypeptide(L)'
;LHLNQWDIDFLSFPAVMEEGVTNPKALWHQRSRWAEGGYQRYLDYWQLILRNRMRFGKTWDLWQFLVTQYLISVAAVPDFLMAIILRRLPITSPLTVFTVTVSVLGMFIGLRRTRKQEKSMVGEGKLDFVSEKEHPLSILLTFLESVRGTFYMLHWFAVMGATITRMSILPKRLKWVKTVHKGDWES
;
A
#
# COMPACT_ATOMS: atom_id res chain seq x y z
N LEU A 1 -1.66 19.52 8.69
CA LEU A 1 -0.28 19.68 9.19
C LEU A 1 0.67 20.18 8.10
N HIS A 2 0.95 19.41 7.04
CA HIS A 2 1.81 19.91 5.95
C HIS A 2 1.29 21.18 5.24
N LEU A 3 -0.03 21.40 5.18
CA LEU A 3 -0.62 22.67 4.69
C LEU A 3 -0.24 23.90 5.52
N ASN A 4 0.16 23.68 6.77
CA ASN A 4 0.65 24.70 7.70
C ASN A 4 2.18 24.65 7.83
N GLN A 5 2.87 23.96 6.91
CA GLN A 5 4.34 23.84 6.89
C GLN A 5 4.94 23.15 8.13
N TRP A 6 4.17 22.27 8.79
CA TRP A 6 4.73 21.43 9.84
C TRP A 6 5.61 20.36 9.23
N ASP A 7 6.78 20.15 9.84
CA ASP A 7 7.64 19.03 9.52
C ASP A 7 7.18 17.78 10.24
N ILE A 8 7.18 16.66 9.54
CA ILE A 8 6.73 15.37 10.07
C ILE A 8 7.77 14.34 9.66
N ASP A 9 8.45 13.82 10.68
CA ASP A 9 9.45 12.78 10.53
C ASP A 9 8.86 11.39 10.74
N PHE A 10 9.54 10.40 10.16
CA PHE A 10 9.21 8.99 10.30
C PHE A 10 10.28 8.30 11.14
N LEU A 11 9.89 7.84 12.31
CA LEU A 11 10.71 7.00 13.16
C LEU A 11 10.45 5.53 12.84
N SER A 12 11.44 4.87 12.24
CA SER A 12 11.34 3.45 11.86
C SER A 12 11.54 2.46 13.00
N PHE A 13 12.10 2.91 14.14
CA PHE A 13 12.40 2.09 15.31
C PHE A 13 12.06 2.84 16.61
N PRO A 14 11.39 2.21 17.58
CA PRO A 14 10.98 0.80 17.62
C PRO A 14 9.77 0.49 16.72
N ALA A 15 9.64 -0.76 16.29
CA ALA A 15 8.49 -1.20 15.52
C ALA A 15 7.23 -1.20 16.41
N VAL A 16 6.17 -0.55 15.94
CA VAL A 16 4.85 -0.61 16.57
C VAL A 16 4.16 -1.89 16.12
N MET A 17 3.81 -2.76 17.05
CA MET A 17 3.05 -3.98 16.77
C MET A 17 1.56 -3.66 16.73
N GLU A 18 0.91 -3.95 15.60
CA GLU A 18 -0.53 -3.80 15.44
C GLU A 18 -1.19 -5.16 15.16
N GLU A 19 -2.39 -5.36 15.70
CA GLU A 19 -3.21 -6.54 15.38
C GLU A 19 -3.65 -6.51 13.92
N GLY A 20 -3.27 -7.53 13.16
CA GLY A 20 -3.72 -7.70 11.79
C GLY A 20 -5.20 -8.06 11.69
N VAL A 21 -5.88 -7.55 10.65
CA VAL A 21 -7.26 -7.95 10.38
C VAL A 21 -7.32 -9.37 9.83
N THR A 22 -7.91 -10.29 10.59
CA THR A 22 -7.94 -11.72 10.26
C THR A 22 -9.12 -12.14 9.39
N ASN A 23 -10.23 -11.37 9.39
CA ASN A 23 -11.43 -11.70 8.63
C ASN A 23 -11.44 -10.98 7.26
N PRO A 24 -11.62 -11.68 6.13
CA PRO A 24 -11.61 -11.07 4.79
C PRO A 24 -12.70 -10.00 4.61
N LYS A 25 -13.88 -10.17 5.21
CA LYS A 25 -14.95 -9.17 5.15
C LYS A 25 -14.58 -7.90 5.91
N ALA A 26 -13.94 -8.04 7.06
CA ALA A 26 -13.45 -6.91 7.84
C ALA A 26 -12.30 -6.20 7.11
N LEU A 27 -11.40 -6.96 6.47
CA LEU A 27 -10.31 -6.43 5.66
C LEU A 27 -10.86 -5.61 4.50
N TRP A 28 -11.83 -6.15 3.75
CA TRP A 28 -12.50 -5.42 2.68
C TRP A 28 -13.08 -4.09 3.18
N HIS A 29 -13.82 -4.12 4.29
CA HIS A 29 -14.39 -2.90 4.86
C HIS A 29 -13.32 -1.88 5.28
N GLN A 30 -12.23 -2.34 5.89
CA GLN A 30 -11.10 -1.47 6.26
C GLN A 30 -10.45 -0.83 5.02
N ARG A 31 -10.14 -1.63 4.00
CA ARG A 31 -9.50 -1.15 2.76
C ARG A 31 -10.41 -0.24 1.96
N SER A 32 -11.72 -0.52 1.89
CA SER A 32 -12.69 0.39 1.29
C SER A 32 -12.75 1.73 2.01
N ARG A 33 -12.65 1.76 3.35
CA ARG A 33 -12.58 3.03 4.11
C ARG A 33 -11.29 3.80 3.82
N TRP A 34 -10.16 3.10 3.65
CA TRP A 34 -8.90 3.75 3.29
C TRP A 34 -8.95 4.36 1.89
N ALA A 35 -9.46 3.60 0.92
CA ALA A 35 -9.68 4.10 -0.44
C ALA A 35 -10.61 5.31 -0.44
N GLU A 36 -11.72 5.24 0.30
CA GLU A 36 -12.68 6.34 0.44
C GLU A 36 -12.05 7.60 1.04
N GLY A 37 -11.35 7.48 2.16
CA GLY A 37 -10.62 8.60 2.77
C GLY A 37 -9.54 9.16 1.85
N GLY A 38 -8.88 8.30 1.08
CA GLY A 38 -7.92 8.69 0.05
C GLY A 38 -8.52 9.55 -1.05
N TYR A 39 -9.63 9.12 -1.64
CA TYR A 39 -10.35 9.93 -2.65
C TYR A 39 -10.84 11.25 -2.06
N GLN A 40 -11.41 11.24 -0.85
CA GLN A 40 -11.87 12.45 -0.17
C GLN A 40 -10.72 13.43 0.07
N ARG A 41 -9.53 12.96 0.47
CA ARG A 41 -8.34 13.80 0.63
C ARG A 41 -8.01 14.59 -0.64
N TYR A 42 -8.07 13.94 -1.82
CA TYR A 42 -7.79 14.64 -3.07
C TYR A 42 -8.93 15.56 -3.48
N LEU A 43 -10.20 15.15 -3.32
CA LEU A 43 -11.36 15.95 -3.68
C LEU A 43 -11.57 17.17 -2.77
N ASP A 44 -11.30 17.06 -1.47
CA ASP A 44 -11.53 18.16 -0.52
C ASP A 44 -10.38 19.19 -0.58
N TYR A 45 -9.14 18.75 -0.80
CA TYR A 45 -7.95 19.60 -0.75
C TYR A 45 -7.34 19.94 -2.11
N TRP A 46 -7.98 19.59 -3.24
CA TRP A 46 -7.42 19.77 -4.59
C TRP A 46 -6.94 21.19 -4.85
N GLN A 47 -7.71 22.22 -4.47
CA GLN A 47 -7.34 23.61 -4.68
C GLN A 47 -6.05 23.99 -3.94
N LEU A 48 -5.87 23.47 -2.72
CA LEU A 48 -4.69 23.75 -1.90
C LEU A 48 -3.46 23.00 -2.41
N ILE A 49 -3.67 21.79 -2.96
CA ILE A 49 -2.62 21.00 -3.61
C ILE A 49 -2.14 21.71 -4.88
N LEU A 50 -3.06 22.16 -5.74
CA LEU A 50 -2.73 22.88 -6.97
C LEU A 50 -2.07 24.24 -6.71
N ARG A 51 -2.45 24.93 -5.63
CA ARG A 51 -1.77 26.16 -5.18
C ARG A 51 -0.41 25.91 -4.52
N ASN A 52 0.06 24.66 -4.47
CA ASN A 52 1.35 24.25 -3.92
C ASN A 52 1.60 24.72 -2.47
N ARG A 53 0.56 24.72 -1.63
CA ARG A 53 0.65 25.23 -0.25
C ARG A 53 1.56 24.39 0.67
N MET A 54 1.90 23.16 0.28
CA MET A 54 2.65 22.18 1.11
C MET A 54 4.16 22.10 0.78
N ARG A 55 4.71 23.05 0.00
CA ARG A 55 6.07 23.02 -0.56
C ARG A 55 6.23 21.95 -1.65
N PHE A 56 7.03 22.25 -2.67
CA PHE A 56 7.08 21.46 -3.92
C PHE A 56 7.35 19.96 -3.68
N GLY A 57 8.26 19.62 -2.77
CA GLY A 57 8.60 18.22 -2.49
C GLY A 57 7.42 17.38 -2.00
N LYS A 58 6.60 17.90 -1.07
CA LYS A 58 5.43 17.18 -0.56
C LYS A 58 4.30 17.15 -1.59
N THR A 59 4.14 18.21 -2.37
CA THR A 59 3.16 18.24 -3.47
C THR A 59 3.50 17.20 -4.54
N TRP A 60 4.77 17.07 -4.90
CA TRP A 60 5.25 16.06 -5.85
C TRP A 60 5.05 14.64 -5.33
N ASP A 61 5.39 14.37 -4.08
CA ASP A 61 5.15 13.08 -3.42
C ASP A 61 3.66 12.69 -3.43
N LEU A 62 2.78 13.63 -3.07
CA LEU A 62 1.32 13.44 -3.14
C LEU A 62 0.81 13.18 -4.55
N TRP A 63 1.39 13.84 -5.56
CA TRP A 63 1.07 13.64 -6.97
C TRP A 63 1.49 12.27 -7.47
N GLN A 64 2.72 11.85 -7.17
CA GLN A 64 3.20 10.51 -7.49
C GLN A 64 2.30 9.44 -6.85
N PHE A 65 1.93 9.63 -5.59
CA PHE A 65 1.03 8.73 -4.88
C PHE A 65 -0.37 8.71 -5.51
N LEU A 66 -0.92 9.87 -5.92
CA LEU A 66 -2.21 9.94 -6.62
C LEU A 66 -2.20 9.15 -7.92
N VAL A 67 -1.17 9.37 -8.75
CA VAL A 67 -1.05 8.71 -10.05
C VAL A 67 -0.92 7.20 -9.88
N THR A 68 0.02 6.75 -9.04
CA THR A 68 0.36 5.33 -8.90
C THR A 68 -0.71 4.52 -8.17
N GLN A 69 -1.28 5.05 -7.08
CA GLN A 69 -2.21 4.30 -6.23
C GLN A 69 -3.68 4.47 -6.60
N TYR A 70 -4.05 5.57 -7.26
CA TYR A 70 -5.45 5.90 -7.56
C TYR A 70 -5.72 5.90 -9.05
N LEU A 71 -5.06 6.78 -9.83
CA LEU A 71 -5.40 6.95 -11.25
C LEU A 71 -5.10 5.70 -12.09
N ILE A 72 -3.90 5.13 -11.94
CA ILE A 72 -3.54 3.88 -12.64
C ILE A 72 -4.45 2.75 -12.21
N SER A 73 -4.73 2.60 -10.90
CA SER A 73 -5.58 1.53 -10.40
C SER A 73 -7.03 1.63 -10.91
N VAL A 74 -7.58 2.85 -10.98
CA VAL A 74 -8.93 3.08 -11.50
C VAL A 74 -9.00 2.89 -13.01
N ALA A 75 -7.97 3.28 -13.77
CA ALA A 75 -7.93 3.09 -15.21
C ALA A 75 -7.69 1.61 -15.61
N ALA A 76 -6.85 0.89 -14.85
CA ALA A 76 -6.49 -0.48 -15.14
C ALA A 76 -7.65 -1.47 -14.99
N VAL A 77 -8.60 -1.21 -14.07
CA VAL A 77 -9.77 -2.09 -13.85
C VAL A 77 -10.68 -2.18 -15.08
N PRO A 78 -11.27 -1.09 -15.61
CA PRO A 78 -12.12 -1.15 -16.79
C PRO A 78 -11.35 -1.53 -18.05
N ASP A 79 -10.08 -1.13 -18.18
CA ASP A 79 -9.22 -1.51 -19.31
C ASP A 79 -8.95 -3.03 -19.31
N PHE A 80 -8.69 -3.63 -18.14
CA PHE A 80 -8.55 -5.08 -18.01
C PHE A 80 -9.86 -5.82 -18.31
N LEU A 81 -10.99 -5.32 -17.84
CA LEU A 81 -12.31 -5.88 -18.16
C LEU A 81 -12.59 -5.80 -19.67
N MET A 82 -12.32 -4.65 -20.29
CA MET A 82 -12.48 -4.46 -21.73
C MET A 82 -11.51 -5.31 -22.54
N ALA A 83 -10.28 -5.49 -22.07
CA ALA A 83 -9.31 -6.40 -22.68
C ALA A 83 -9.81 -7.85 -22.73
N ILE A 84 -10.45 -8.32 -21.65
CA ILE A 84 -11.09 -9.64 -21.60
C ILE A 84 -12.27 -9.72 -22.59
N ILE A 85 -13.16 -8.72 -22.57
CA ILE A 85 -14.36 -8.69 -23.42
C ILE A 85 -13.99 -8.61 -24.91
N LEU A 86 -13.08 -7.71 -25.25
CA LEU A 86 -12.67 -7.40 -26.64
C LEU A 86 -11.52 -8.30 -27.13
N ARG A 87 -10.96 -9.16 -26.27
CA ARG A 87 -9.79 -10.02 -26.55
C ARG A 87 -8.59 -9.25 -27.12
N ARG A 88 -8.37 -8.02 -26.63
CA ARG A 88 -7.23 -7.16 -26.99
C ARG A 88 -6.34 -6.94 -25.78
N LEU A 89 -5.08 -6.57 -26.01
CA LEU A 89 -4.19 -6.20 -24.92
C LEU A 89 -4.69 -4.91 -24.24
N PRO A 90 -4.67 -4.82 -22.89
CA PRO A 90 -5.01 -3.60 -22.18
C PRO A 90 -4.11 -2.44 -22.61
N ILE A 91 -4.69 -1.27 -22.85
CA ILE A 91 -3.93 -0.08 -23.28
C ILE A 91 -2.98 0.37 -22.15
N THR A 92 -3.39 0.18 -20.90
CA THR A 92 -2.61 0.49 -19.71
C THR A 92 -1.52 -0.55 -19.40
N SER A 93 -1.39 -1.61 -20.20
CA SER A 93 -0.46 -2.72 -19.94
C SER A 93 1.01 -2.32 -19.71
N PRO A 94 1.63 -1.37 -20.45
CA PRO A 94 3.03 -1.00 -20.18
C PRO A 94 3.19 -0.37 -18.79
N LEU A 95 2.22 0.45 -18.38
CA LEU A 95 2.22 1.13 -17.09
C LEU A 95 1.93 0.18 -15.93
N THR A 96 1.01 -0.79 -16.12
CA THR A 96 0.70 -1.78 -15.08
C THR A 96 1.87 -2.74 -14.88
N VAL A 97 2.51 -3.21 -15.96
CA VAL A 97 3.73 -4.03 -15.87
C VAL A 97 4.85 -3.29 -15.16
N PHE A 98 5.07 -2.01 -15.48
CA PHE A 98 6.05 -1.18 -14.78
C PHE A 98 5.73 -1.08 -13.28
N THR A 99 4.47 -0.79 -12.93
CA THR A 99 4.03 -0.64 -11.54
C THR A 99 4.21 -1.94 -10.74
N VAL A 100 3.82 -3.08 -11.32
CA VAL A 100 3.99 -4.41 -10.70
C VAL A 100 5.47 -4.72 -10.52
N THR A 101 6.31 -4.42 -11.51
CA THR A 101 7.77 -4.64 -11.43
C THR A 101 8.39 -3.83 -10.30
N VAL A 102 8.05 -2.53 -10.21
CA VAL A 102 8.50 -1.66 -9.10
C VAL A 102 8.01 -2.18 -7.75
N SER A 103 6.78 -2.69 -7.66
CA SER A 103 6.24 -3.29 -6.44
C SER A 103 7.01 -4.54 -6.00
N VAL A 104 7.30 -5.46 -6.93
CA VAL A 104 8.06 -6.69 -6.62
C VAL A 104 9.47 -6.33 -6.17
N LEU A 105 10.15 -5.43 -6.87
CA LEU A 105 11.49 -4.97 -6.51
C LEU A 105 11.51 -4.25 -5.16
N GLY A 106 10.55 -3.37 -4.92
CA GLY A 106 10.41 -2.64 -3.66
C GLY A 106 10.19 -3.59 -2.48
N MET A 107 9.32 -4.58 -2.65
CA MET A 107 9.07 -5.59 -1.62
C MET A 107 10.31 -6.47 -1.37
N PHE A 108 11.01 -6.87 -2.44
CA PHE A 108 12.23 -7.67 -2.32
C PHE A 108 13.35 -6.93 -1.59
N ILE A 109 13.58 -5.67 -1.93
CA ILE A 109 14.56 -4.80 -1.25
C ILE A 109 14.13 -4.57 0.20
N GLY A 110 12.84 -4.33 0.43
CA GLY A 110 12.27 -4.12 1.77
C GLY A 110 12.46 -5.33 2.69
N LEU A 111 12.05 -6.53 2.24
CA LEU A 111 12.21 -7.77 3.00
C LEU A 111 13.67 -8.06 3.33
N ARG A 112 14.58 -7.83 2.38
CA ARG A 112 16.03 -7.99 2.62
C ARG A 112 16.56 -6.99 3.65
N ARG A 113 16.14 -5.73 3.57
CA ARG A 113 16.55 -4.69 4.53
C ARG A 113 16.07 -5.04 5.94
N THR A 114 14.82 -5.45 6.10
CA THR A 114 14.24 -5.81 7.40
C THR A 114 14.94 -7.04 7.98
N ARG A 115 15.14 -8.11 7.20
CA ARG A 115 15.87 -9.30 7.68
C ARG A 115 17.30 -8.98 8.10
N LYS A 116 17.98 -8.08 7.38
CA LYS A 116 19.33 -7.63 7.75
C LYS A 116 19.32 -6.87 9.08
N GLN A 117 18.36 -5.97 9.27
CA GLN A 117 18.22 -5.21 10.52
C GLN A 117 17.85 -6.10 11.71
N GLU A 118 16.98 -7.08 11.51
CA GLU A 118 16.63 -8.10 12.50
C GLU A 118 17.85 -8.91 12.92
N LYS A 119 18.65 -9.40 11.96
CA LYS A 119 19.92 -10.09 12.24
C LYS A 119 20.90 -9.22 13.03
N SER A 120 21.00 -7.92 12.72
CA SER A 120 21.87 -6.99 13.46
C SER A 120 21.43 -6.78 14.91
N MET A 121 20.12 -6.66 15.18
CA MET A 121 19.61 -6.54 16.55
C MET A 121 19.76 -7.83 17.36
N VAL A 122 19.60 -9.00 16.73
CA VAL A 122 19.82 -10.31 17.39
C VAL A 122 21.31 -10.58 17.63
N GLY A 123 22.18 -10.08 16.74
CA GLY A 123 23.63 -10.24 16.83
C GLY A 123 24.30 -9.46 17.97
N GLU A 124 23.73 -8.35 18.43
CA GLU A 124 24.23 -7.64 19.62
C GLU A 124 23.99 -8.41 20.94
N GLY A 125 23.12 -9.42 20.94
CA GLY A 125 22.81 -10.25 22.11
C GLY A 125 23.47 -11.64 22.14
N LYS A 126 24.20 -12.06 21.09
CA LYS A 126 24.79 -13.41 21.02
C LYS A 126 26.20 -13.38 20.44
N LEU A 127 27.16 -13.61 21.34
CA LEU A 127 28.60 -13.72 21.09
C LEU A 127 28.93 -14.72 19.96
N ASP A 128 29.71 -14.24 19.00
CA ASP A 128 30.55 -14.94 18.01
C ASP A 128 30.32 -16.47 17.83
N PHE A 129 29.48 -16.87 16.87
CA PHE A 129 29.78 -17.96 15.93
C PHE A 129 28.69 -18.05 14.85
N VAL A 130 29.08 -18.48 13.66
CA VAL A 130 28.24 -18.68 12.46
C VAL A 130 28.00 -17.40 11.64
N SER A 131 29.07 -16.99 10.95
CA SER A 131 29.00 -16.32 9.66
C SER A 131 28.28 -17.25 8.67
N GLU A 132 26.94 -17.19 8.66
CA GLU A 132 26.12 -18.02 7.80
C GLU A 132 26.03 -17.41 6.40
N LYS A 133 26.81 -18.00 5.50
CA LYS A 133 26.82 -17.78 4.05
C LYS A 133 25.37 -17.75 3.54
N GLU A 134 24.95 -16.65 2.91
CA GLU A 134 23.58 -16.55 2.37
C GLU A 134 23.36 -17.61 1.29
N HIS A 135 22.69 -18.72 1.64
CA HIS A 135 22.38 -19.78 0.69
C HIS A 135 21.49 -19.23 -0.45
N PRO A 136 21.71 -19.64 -1.72
CA PRO A 136 20.91 -19.18 -2.87
C PRO A 136 19.41 -19.49 -2.72
N LEU A 137 19.07 -20.50 -1.92
CA LEU A 137 17.69 -20.85 -1.58
C LEU A 137 16.99 -19.73 -0.78
N SER A 138 17.72 -18.96 0.04
CA SER A 138 17.15 -17.84 0.79
C SER A 138 16.75 -16.68 -0.13
N ILE A 139 17.49 -16.49 -1.24
CA ILE A 139 17.20 -15.49 -2.27
C ILE A 139 15.92 -15.84 -3.01
N LEU A 140 15.79 -17.11 -3.44
CA LEU A 140 14.60 -17.60 -4.13
C LEU A 140 13.36 -17.52 -3.22
N LEU A 141 13.49 -17.90 -1.95
CA LEU A 141 12.39 -17.78 -0.97
C LEU A 141 11.97 -16.34 -0.77
N THR A 142 12.92 -15.41 -0.61
CA THR A 142 12.61 -13.97 -0.47
C THR A 142 11.93 -13.42 -1.72
N PHE A 143 12.34 -13.89 -2.91
CA PHE A 143 11.68 -13.53 -4.16
C PHE A 143 10.25 -14.07 -4.22
N LEU A 144 10.02 -15.35 -3.91
CA LEU A 144 8.68 -15.94 -3.88
C LEU A 144 7.76 -15.27 -2.86
N GLU A 145 8.29 -14.90 -1.69
CA GLU A 145 7.56 -14.10 -0.71
C GLU A 145 7.18 -12.72 -1.25
N SER A 146 8.08 -12.08 -2.01
CA SER A 146 7.83 -10.79 -2.66
C SER A 146 6.74 -10.90 -3.73
N VAL A 147 6.74 -11.98 -4.50
CA VAL A 147 5.69 -12.28 -5.49
C VAL A 147 4.36 -12.53 -4.80
N ARG A 148 4.33 -13.36 -3.73
CA ARG A 148 3.12 -13.62 -2.94
C ARG A 148 2.56 -12.34 -2.33
N GLY A 149 3.42 -11.49 -1.78
CA GLY A 149 3.01 -10.21 -1.22
C GLY A 149 2.49 -9.25 -2.29
N THR A 150 3.11 -9.21 -3.47
CA THR A 150 2.60 -8.42 -4.60
C THR A 150 1.25 -8.93 -5.09
N PHE A 151 1.05 -10.25 -5.17
CA PHE A 151 -0.23 -10.85 -5.52
C PHE A 151 -1.31 -10.49 -4.49
N TYR A 152 -0.98 -10.54 -3.19
CA TYR A 152 -1.86 -10.03 -2.16
C TYR A 152 -2.21 -8.57 -2.44
N MET A 153 -1.25 -7.69 -2.72
CA MET A 153 -1.50 -6.27 -3.01
C MET A 153 -2.39 -6.02 -4.25
N LEU A 154 -2.54 -6.98 -5.18
CA LEU A 154 -3.46 -6.83 -6.31
C LEU A 154 -4.92 -6.65 -5.89
N HIS A 155 -5.32 -7.13 -4.70
CA HIS A 155 -6.66 -6.86 -4.18
C HIS A 155 -6.96 -5.35 -4.08
N TRP A 156 -5.92 -4.52 -3.96
CA TRP A 156 -6.03 -3.07 -3.97
C TRP A 156 -6.72 -2.55 -5.22
N PHE A 157 -6.41 -3.08 -6.41
CA PHE A 157 -7.06 -2.66 -7.67
C PHE A 157 -8.58 -2.89 -7.62
N ALA A 158 -9.01 -4.04 -7.12
CA ALA A 158 -10.42 -4.37 -6.96
C ALA A 158 -11.11 -3.44 -5.93
N VAL A 159 -10.45 -3.18 -4.79
CA VAL A 159 -10.95 -2.23 -3.77
C VAL A 159 -11.12 -0.83 -4.37
N MET A 160 -10.13 -0.35 -5.11
CA MET A 160 -10.12 0.98 -5.72
C MET A 160 -11.26 1.14 -6.75
N GLY A 161 -11.40 0.18 -7.66
CA GLY A 161 -12.46 0.17 -8.67
C GLY A 161 -13.86 0.09 -8.06
N ALA A 162 -14.06 -0.79 -7.07
CA ALA A 162 -15.34 -0.90 -6.38
C ALA A 162 -15.71 0.36 -5.59
N THR A 163 -14.73 0.96 -4.90
CA THR A 163 -14.96 2.13 -4.05
C THR A 163 -15.27 3.37 -4.90
N ILE A 164 -14.54 3.62 -5.99
CA ILE A 164 -14.84 4.77 -6.85
C ILE A 164 -16.19 4.63 -7.55
N THR A 165 -16.51 3.44 -8.06
CA THR A 165 -17.81 3.16 -8.68
C THR A 165 -18.94 3.41 -7.69
N ARG A 166 -18.77 2.93 -6.45
CA ARG A 166 -19.72 3.18 -5.37
C ARG A 166 -19.87 4.68 -5.06
N MET A 167 -18.78 5.44 -5.01
CA MET A 167 -18.82 6.89 -4.77
C MET A 167 -19.49 7.67 -5.90
N SER A 168 -19.31 7.24 -7.15
CA SER A 168 -19.92 7.88 -8.31
C SER A 168 -21.43 7.67 -8.39
N ILE A 169 -21.95 6.57 -7.82
CA ILE A 169 -23.36 6.18 -7.92
C ILE A 169 -24.13 6.49 -6.63
N LEU A 170 -23.54 6.23 -5.46
CA LEU A 170 -24.24 6.29 -4.18
C LEU A 170 -23.89 7.58 -3.42
N PRO A 171 -24.88 8.22 -2.77
CA PRO A 171 -24.61 9.34 -1.89
C PRO A 171 -23.76 8.89 -0.70
N LYS A 172 -22.90 9.81 -0.23
CA LYS A 172 -22.01 9.57 0.91
C LYS A 172 -22.83 9.14 2.13
N ARG A 173 -22.54 7.96 2.66
CA ARG A 173 -23.11 7.46 3.92
C ARG A 173 -22.02 7.39 4.97
N LEU A 174 -22.13 8.19 6.02
CA LEU A 174 -21.25 8.14 7.19
C LEU A 174 -21.57 6.85 7.97
N LYS A 175 -20.95 5.73 7.59
CA LYS A 175 -21.06 4.49 8.35
C LYS A 175 -19.83 4.35 9.24
N TRP A 176 -19.94 4.86 10.46
CA TRP A 176 -18.92 4.69 11.49
C TRP A 176 -19.01 3.26 12.05
N VAL A 177 -18.40 2.30 11.34
CA VAL A 177 -18.27 0.93 11.84
C VAL A 177 -16.92 0.82 12.54
N LYS A 178 -16.93 0.69 13.87
CA LYS A 178 -15.73 0.38 14.64
C LYS A 178 -15.23 -1.02 14.23
N THR A 179 -13.94 -1.15 13.96
CA THR A 179 -13.29 -2.45 13.92
C THR A 179 -13.24 -2.98 15.34
N VAL A 180 -13.74 -4.18 15.57
CA VAL A 180 -13.68 -4.84 16.89
C VAL A 180 -12.20 -5.15 17.17
N HIS A 181 -11.66 -4.60 18.26
CA HIS A 181 -10.34 -4.93 18.75
C HIS A 181 -10.47 -6.21 19.57
N LYS A 182 -9.59 -7.19 19.37
CA LYS A 182 -9.63 -8.43 20.14
C LYS A 182 -8.93 -8.33 21.49
N GLY A 183 -8.35 -7.17 21.83
CA GLY A 183 -7.64 -6.91 23.08
C GLY A 183 -8.50 -6.60 24.33
N ASP A 184 -9.84 -6.65 24.26
CA ASP A 184 -10.72 -6.40 25.43
C ASP A 184 -10.94 -7.64 26.33
N TRP A 185 -10.01 -8.59 26.33
CA TRP A 185 -10.08 -9.78 27.20
C TRP A 185 -8.89 -9.82 28.14
N GLU A 186 -9.00 -9.13 29.27
CA GLU A 186 -8.46 -9.53 30.58
C GLU A 186 -9.00 -8.56 31.66
N SER A 187 -10.09 -8.97 32.30
CA SER A 187 -10.57 -8.48 33.60
C SER A 187 -10.78 -9.66 34.52
#